data_AF-A0A249NNB4-F1
#
_entry.id   AF-A0A249NNB4-F1
#
_cell.length_a   1.000
_cell.length_b   1.000
_cell.length_c   1.000
_cell.angle_alpha   90.00
_cell.angle_beta   90.00
_cell.angle_gamma   90.00
#
_symmetry.space_group_name_H-M   'P 1'
#
loop_
_entity.id
_entity.type
_entity.pdbx_description
1 polymer ?
#
loop_
_entity_poly.entity_id
_entity_poly.type
_entity_poly.pdbx_seq_one_letter_code
_entity_poly.pdbx_strand_id
1 'polypeptide(L)'
;MAKDPMLIGLIAKAHFYLEALTDGSGAAHTEVAKRLGVHGPDISRILPTAFLSSRITEAILTGQQPADLTIAKLTRILDMPMSWQEQHALLSA
;
A
#
# COMPACT_ATOMS: atom_id res chain seq x y z
N MET A 1 -19.45 -5.09 -2.05
CA MET A 1 -19.03 -6.02 -0.98
C MET A 1 -19.03 -5.25 0.34
N ALA A 2 -18.59 -5.84 1.46
CA ALA A 2 -18.41 -5.09 2.71
C ALA A 2 -17.01 -4.43 2.73
N LYS A 3 -16.86 -3.33 3.49
CA LYS A 3 -15.54 -2.72 3.72
C LYS A 3 -14.63 -3.75 4.40
N ASP A 4 -13.39 -3.86 3.94
CA ASP A 4 -12.37 -4.68 4.59
C ASP A 4 -11.45 -3.76 5.42
N PRO A 5 -11.58 -3.74 6.77
CA PRO A 5 -10.78 -2.87 7.62
C PRO A 5 -9.28 -3.15 7.52
N MET A 6 -8.90 -4.38 7.18
CA MET A 6 -7.50 -4.78 7.06
C MET A 6 -6.88 -4.17 5.80
N LEU A 7 -7.59 -4.20 4.66
CA LEU A 7 -7.14 -3.51 3.44
C LEU A 7 -7.05 -1.99 3.64
N ILE A 8 -8.04 -1.40 4.30
CA ILE A 8 -8.04 0.04 4.62
C ILE A 8 -6.83 0.39 5.50
N GLY A 9 -6.58 -0.42 6.53
CA GLY A 9 -5.43 -0.27 7.42
C GLY A 9 -4.10 -0.42 6.69
N LEU A 10 -4.00 -1.31 5.70
CA LEU A 10 -2.80 -1.48 4.88
C LEU A 10 -2.50 -0.22 4.06
N ILE A 11 -3.52 0.37 3.43
CA ILE A 11 -3.38 1.63 2.67
C ILE A 11 -2.92 2.75 3.61
N ALA A 12 -3.59 2.92 4.76
CA ALA A 12 -3.24 3.94 5.74
C ALA A 12 -1.78 3.78 6.22
N LYS A 13 -1.36 2.54 6.50
CA LYS A 13 0.01 2.22 6.91
C LYS A 13 1.04 2.52 5.82
N ALA A 14 0.71 2.25 4.55
CA ALA A 14 1.56 2.58 3.42
C ALA A 14 1.78 4.11 3.30
N HIS A 15 0.71 4.90 3.41
CA HIS A 15 0.82 6.37 3.40
C HIS A 15 1.61 6.90 4.59
N PHE A 16 1.42 6.33 5.77
CA PHE A 16 2.20 6.69 6.95
C PHE A 16 3.70 6.44 6.78
N TYR A 17 4.07 5.31 6.15
CA TYR A 17 5.47 5.04 5.81
C TYR A 17 6.02 6.00 4.78
N LEU A 18 5.24 6.32 3.74
CA LEU A 18 5.63 7.30 2.74
C LEU A 18 5.90 8.66 3.39
N GLU A 19 4.98 9.13 4.23
CA GLU A 19 5.13 10.40 4.96
C GLU A 19 6.41 10.41 5.79
N ALA A 20 6.68 9.35 6.56
CA ALA A 20 7.89 9.25 7.38
C ALA A 20 9.20 9.21 6.55
N LEU A 21 9.16 8.70 5.32
CA LEU A 21 10.30 8.71 4.40
C LEU A 21 10.48 10.08 3.70
N THR A 22 9.41 10.87 3.61
CA THR A 22 9.38 12.16 2.90
C THR A 22 9.20 13.37 3.81
N ASP A 23 9.31 13.21 5.13
CA ASP A 23 9.08 14.27 6.13
C ASP A 23 10.16 15.37 6.16
N GLY A 24 11.11 15.34 5.22
CA GLY A 24 12.21 16.29 5.12
C GLY A 24 13.39 16.01 6.06
N SER A 25 13.31 14.97 6.90
CA SER A 25 14.42 14.59 7.80
C SER A 25 15.63 13.99 7.05
N GLY A 26 15.44 13.53 5.81
CA GLY A 26 16.47 12.79 5.07
C GLY A 26 16.77 11.42 5.67
N ALA A 27 15.88 10.89 6.51
CA ALA A 27 16.06 9.60 7.16
C ALA A 27 16.14 8.47 6.13
N ALA A 28 17.16 7.63 6.26
CA ALA A 28 17.25 6.41 5.48
C ALA A 28 16.12 5.44 5.88
N HIS A 29 15.76 4.55 4.95
CA HIS A 29 14.73 3.52 5.14
C HIS A 29 14.89 2.70 6.43
N THR A 30 16.13 2.35 6.79
CA THR A 30 16.43 1.59 8.03
C THR A 30 16.17 2.40 9.30
N GLU A 31 16.38 3.71 9.27
CA GLU A 31 16.13 4.59 10.40
C GLU A 31 14.63 4.80 10.60
N VAL A 32 13.87 4.96 9.50
CA VAL A 32 12.39 5.00 9.56
C VAL A 32 11.84 3.70 10.14
N ALA A 33 12.34 2.54 9.72
CA ALA A 33 11.95 1.25 10.28
C ALA A 33 12.17 1.18 11.80
N LYS A 34 13.34 1.63 12.26
CA LYS A 34 13.70 1.67 13.68
C LYS A 34 12.82 2.65 14.47
N ARG A 35 12.61 3.87 13.97
CA ARG A 35 11.76 4.91 14.58
C ARG A 35 10.33 4.43 14.76
N LEU A 36 9.81 3.70 13.78
CA LEU A 36 8.43 3.20 13.78
C LEU A 36 8.28 1.85 14.50
N GLY A 37 9.39 1.21 14.91
CA GLY A 37 9.37 -0.10 15.55
C GLY A 37 8.88 -1.22 14.62
N VAL A 38 9.14 -1.10 13.32
CA VAL A 38 8.70 -2.06 12.29
C VAL A 38 9.89 -2.71 11.58
N HIS A 39 9.68 -3.86 10.96
CA HIS A 39 10.72 -4.50 10.18
C HIS A 39 10.91 -3.78 8.84
N GLY A 40 12.16 -3.49 8.47
CA GLY A 40 12.48 -2.84 7.18
C GLY A 40 11.85 -3.52 5.96
N PRO A 41 11.92 -4.86 5.82
CA PRO A 41 11.25 -5.56 4.73
C PRO A 41 9.73 -5.32 4.66
N ASP A 42 9.07 -5.05 5.79
CA ASP A 42 7.63 -4.73 5.79
C ASP A 42 7.39 -3.35 5.20
N ILE A 43 8.26 -2.36 5.47
CA ILE A 43 8.16 -1.05 4.83
C ILE A 43 8.29 -1.20 3.32
N SER A 44 9.34 -1.88 2.83
CA SER A 44 9.54 -2.05 1.38
C SER A 44 8.38 -2.79 0.70
N ARG A 45 7.75 -3.73 1.40
CA ARG A 45 6.61 -4.51 0.88
C ARG A 45 5.29 -3.74 0.88
N ILE A 46 5.10 -2.86 1.86
CA ILE A 46 3.84 -2.12 2.06
C ILE A 46 3.89 -0.74 1.37
N LEU A 47 5.06 -0.13 1.21
CA LEU A 47 5.20 1.18 0.60
C LEU A 47 4.58 1.29 -0.82
N PRO A 48 4.70 0.28 -1.72
CA PRO A 48 4.07 0.35 -3.04
C PRO A 48 2.55 0.57 -3.00
N THR A 49 1.88 0.09 -1.95
CA THR A 49 0.43 0.27 -1.74
C THR A 49 0.02 1.73 -1.57
N ALA A 50 0.94 2.63 -1.21
CA ALA A 50 0.67 4.07 -1.11
C ALA A 50 0.47 4.74 -2.48
N PHE A 51 0.88 4.05 -3.56
CA PHE A 51 0.84 4.54 -4.94
C PHE A 51 -0.26 3.88 -5.78
N LEU A 52 -1.21 3.20 -5.14
CA LEU A 52 -2.38 2.66 -5.81
C LEU A 52 -3.16 3.78 -6.50
N SER A 53 -3.71 3.47 -7.68
CA SER A 53 -4.57 4.37 -8.41
C SER A 53 -5.76 4.79 -7.56
N SER A 54 -6.20 6.04 -7.73
CA SER A 54 -7.35 6.60 -7.01
C SER A 54 -8.59 5.70 -7.11
N ARG A 55 -8.83 5.10 -8.27
CA ARG A 55 -9.93 4.15 -8.52
C ARG A 55 -9.86 2.91 -7.64
N ILE A 56 -8.69 2.31 -7.47
CA ILE A 56 -8.52 1.11 -6.62
C ILE A 56 -8.65 1.50 -5.14
N THR A 57 -8.04 2.62 -4.75
CA THR A 57 -8.14 3.14 -3.39
C THR A 57 -9.60 3.44 -3.02
N GLU A 58 -10.34 4.09 -3.91
CA GLU A 58 -11.77 4.36 -3.72
C GLU A 58 -12.58 3.05 -3.61
N ALA A 59 -12.31 2.06 -4.47
CA ALA A 59 -12.97 0.77 -4.39
C ALA A 59 -12.74 0.09 -3.03
N ILE A 60 -11.52 0.12 -2.49
CA ILE A 60 -11.21 -0.44 -1.17
C ILE A 60 -11.92 0.32 -0.05
N LEU A 61 -11.87 1.66 -0.07
CA LEU A 61 -12.48 2.51 0.97
C LEU A 61 -14.01 2.41 0.99
N THR A 62 -14.62 2.14 -0.17
CA THR A 62 -16.09 2.03 -0.33
C THR A 62 -16.61 0.60 -0.22
N GLY A 63 -15.75 -0.42 -0.11
CA GLY A 63 -16.17 -1.82 -0.07
C GLY A 63 -16.54 -2.40 -1.45
N GLN A 64 -16.07 -1.76 -2.52
CA GLN A 64 -16.30 -2.16 -3.92
C GLN A 64 -15.06 -2.82 -4.55
N GLN A 65 -14.05 -3.17 -3.75
CA GLN A 65 -12.90 -3.92 -4.23
C GLN A 65 -13.31 -5.33 -4.71
N PRO A 66 -12.60 -5.89 -5.71
CA PRO A 66 -12.78 -7.29 -6.11
C PRO A 66 -12.54 -8.24 -4.93
N ALA A 67 -13.25 -9.38 -4.91
CA ALA A 67 -13.15 -10.37 -3.83
C ALA A 67 -11.76 -11.00 -3.73
N ASP A 68 -11.00 -11.00 -4.82
CA ASP A 68 -9.64 -11.54 -4.86
C ASP A 68 -8.57 -10.51 -4.41
N LEU A 69 -8.96 -9.24 -4.25
CA LEU A 69 -8.09 -8.18 -3.78
C LEU A 69 -7.93 -8.27 -2.27
N THR A 70 -6.86 -8.94 -1.84
CA THR A 70 -6.53 -9.19 -0.44
C THR A 70 -5.20 -8.55 -0.06
N ILE A 71 -4.93 -8.41 1.25
CA ILE A 71 -3.60 -8.01 1.75
C ILE A 71 -2.53 -8.94 1.17
N ALA A 72 -2.78 -10.25 1.14
CA ALA A 72 -1.84 -11.22 0.61
C ALA A 72 -1.54 -10.97 -0.87
N LYS A 73 -2.54 -10.61 -1.68
CA LYS A 73 -2.35 -10.27 -3.10
C LYS A 73 -1.49 -9.01 -3.23
N LEU A 74 -1.84 -7.93 -2.53
CA LEU A 74 -1.10 -6.66 -2.59
C LEU A 74 0.36 -6.79 -2.13
N THR A 75 0.58 -7.46 -1.01
CA THR A 75 1.92 -7.61 -0.41
C THR A 75 2.81 -8.66 -1.11
N ARG A 76 2.26 -9.47 -2.02
CA ARG A 76 3.04 -10.40 -2.87
C ARG A 76 3.53 -9.76 -4.16
N ILE A 77 2.96 -8.62 -4.56
CA ILE A 77 3.40 -7.91 -5.75
C ILE A 77 4.67 -7.13 -5.40
N LEU A 78 5.82 -7.68 -5.80
CA LEU A 78 7.12 -7.08 -5.52
C LEU A 78 7.36 -5.82 -6.36
N ASP A 79 6.95 -5.86 -7.62
CA ASP A 79 7.07 -4.75 -8.57
C ASP A 79 5.67 -4.23 -8.93
N MET A 80 5.12 -3.37 -8.07
CA MET A 80 3.84 -2.73 -8.38
C MET A 80 4.04 -1.76 -9.56
N PRO A 81 3.28 -1.89 -10.66
CA PRO A 81 3.39 -0.97 -11.78
C PRO A 81 3.10 0.47 -11.34
N MET A 82 3.89 1.42 -11.84
CA MET A 82 3.63 2.85 -11.62
C MET A 82 2.48 3.37 -12.49
N SER A 83 2.23 2.72 -13.64
CA SER A 83 1.09 3.04 -14.50
C SER A 83 -0.21 2.60 -13.83
N TRP A 84 -1.11 3.55 -13.56
CA TRP A 84 -2.43 3.23 -13.03
C TRP A 84 -3.28 2.36 -13.95
N GLN A 85 -3.05 2.42 -15.27
CA GLN A 85 -3.74 1.54 -16.22
C GLN A 85 -3.27 0.09 -16.05
N GLU A 86 -1.97 -0.13 -15.84
CA GLU A 86 -1.40 -1.44 -15.58
C GLU A 86 -1.81 -1.96 -14.19
N GLN A 87 -1.85 -1.09 -13.17
CA GLN A 87 -2.39 -1.45 -11.86
C GLN A 87 -3.84 -1.90 -11.96
N HIS A 88 -4.67 -1.18 -12.72
CA HIS A 88 -6.05 -1.56 -12.92
C HIS A 88 -6.14 -2.95 -13.57
N ALA A 89 -5.45 -3.16 -14.69
CA ALA A 89 -5.44 -4.47 -15.37
C ALA A 89 -4.98 -5.62 -14.45
N LEU A 90 -4.03 -5.37 -13.55
CA LEU A 90 -3.52 -6.37 -12.61
C LEU A 90 -4.45 -6.64 -11.41
N LEU A 91 -5.15 -5.61 -10.93
CA LEU A 91 -5.88 -5.63 -9.65
C LEU A 91 -7.41 -5.60 -9.79
N SER A 92 -7.94 -5.42 -11.00
CA SER A 92 -9.39 -5.35 -11.28
C SER A 92 -9.99 -6.63 -11.85
N ALA A 93 -9.24 -7.74 -11.85
CA ALA A 93 -9.72 -9.04 -12.31
C ALA A 93 -10.73 -9.67 -11.35
#